data_AF-A0A934HWY5-F1
#
_entry.id   AF-A0A934HWY5-F1
#
_cell.length_a   1.000
_cell.length_b   1.000
_cell.length_c   1.000
_cell.angle_alpha   90.00
_cell.angle_beta   90.00
_cell.angle_gamma   90.00
#
_symmetry.space_group_name_H-M   'P 1'
#
loop_
_entity.id
_entity.type
_entity.pdbx_description
1 polymer ?
#
loop_
_entity_poly.entity_id
_entity_poly.type
_entity_poly.pdbx_seq_one_letter_code
_entity_poly.pdbx_strand_id
1 'polypeptide(L)' 'MDKVEELIIKIDEMRKTMCDLIDQQTGLMDQKVVQASQNLDEVLNSYHKLLESKKRK' A
#
# COMPACT_ATOMS: atom_id res chain seq x y z
N MET A 1 -8.84 -12.23 -13.64
CA MET A 1 -8.29 -11.11 -12.86
C MET A 1 -6.96 -11.56 -12.30
N ASP A 2 -5.89 -10.88 -12.71
CA ASP A 2 -4.54 -11.23 -12.26
C ASP A 2 -4.40 -10.81 -10.79
N LYS A 3 -3.89 -11.67 -9.91
CA LYS A 3 -3.70 -11.34 -8.48
C LYS A 3 -2.89 -10.06 -8.26
N VAL A 4 -2.08 -9.70 -9.26
CA VAL A 4 -1.31 -8.47 -9.36
C VAL A 4 -2.22 -7.25 -9.48
N GLU A 5 -3.28 -7.30 -10.28
CA GLU A 5 -4.24 -6.19 -10.43
C GLU A 5 -5.03 -5.95 -9.15
N GLU A 6 -5.46 -7.00 -8.45
CA GLU A 6 -6.16 -6.86 -7.16
C GLU A 6 -5.27 -6.20 -6.10
N LEU A 7 -3.97 -6.54 -6.09
CA LEU A 7 -2.99 -5.89 -5.21
C LEU A 7 -2.79 -4.42 -5.57
N ILE A 8 -2.74 -4.06 -6.85
CA ILE A 8 -2.62 -2.66 -7.29
C ILE A 8 -3.82 -1.84 -6.83
N ILE A 9 -5.04 -2.36 -7.00
CA ILE A 9 -6.26 -1.68 -6.55
C ILE A 9 -6.20 -1.43 -5.04
N LYS A 10 -5.81 -2.44 -4.26
CA LYS A 10 -5.65 -2.32 -2.80
C LYS A 10 -4.60 -1.27 -2.41
N ILE A 11 -3.48 -1.23 -3.13
CA ILE A 11 -2.42 -0.24 -2.90
C ILE A 11 -2.96 1.18 -3.19
N ASP A 12 -3.74 1.36 -4.25
CA ASP A 12 -4.32 2.66 -4.61
C ASP A 12 -5.32 3.15 -3.55
N GLU A 13 -6.21 2.25 -3.09
CA GLU A 13 -7.17 2.54 -2.03
C GLU A 13 -6.46 2.94 -0.72
N MET A 14 -5.47 2.15 -0.31
CA MET A 14 -4.73 2.42 0.93
C MET A 14 -3.88 3.69 0.82
N ARG A 15 -3.32 4.00 -0.36
CA ARG A 15 -2.66 5.29 -0.62
C ARG A 15 -3.62 6.45 -0.48
N LYS A 16 -4.82 6.34 -1.06
CA LYS A 16 -5.87 7.37 -0.93
C LYS A 16 -6.24 7.57 0.53
N THR A 17 -6.49 6.51 1.28
CA THR A 17 -6.79 6.61 2.72
C THR A 17 -5.65 7.30 3.47
N MET A 18 -4.40 6.97 3.17
CA MET A 18 -3.25 7.60 3.82
C MET A 18 -3.13 9.08 3.47
N CYS A 19 -3.32 9.46 2.20
CA CYS A 19 -3.35 10.85 1.77
C CYS A 19 -4.51 11.62 2.41
N ASP A 20 -5.70 11.02 2.50
CA ASP A 20 -6.87 11.62 3.14
C ASP A 20 -6.63 11.85 4.64
N LEU A 21 -6.00 10.90 5.33
CA LEU A 21 -5.57 11.05 6.72
C LEU A 21 -4.52 12.15 6.91
N ILE A 22 -3.61 12.34 5.94
CA ILE A 22 -2.62 13.41 5.97
C ILE A 22 -3.30 14.78 5.72
N ASP A 23 -4.24 14.83 4.78
CA ASP A 23 -4.96 16.05 4.38
C ASP A 23 -5.91 16.53 5.50
N GLN A 24 -6.53 15.60 6.24
CA GLN A 24 -7.40 15.87 7.39
C GLN A 24 -6.67 16.39 8.65
N GLN A 25 -5.45 16.92 8.53
CA GLN A 25 -4.63 17.52 9.61
C GLN A 25 -4.19 16.57 10.73
N THR A 26 -4.36 15.25 10.60
CA THR A 26 -3.59 14.31 11.41
C THR A 26 -2.16 14.36 10.91
N GLY A 27 -1.29 15.06 11.65
CA GLY A 27 0.12 15.24 11.28
C GLY A 27 0.77 13.91 10.86
N LEU A 28 1.77 13.96 10.00
CA LEU A 28 2.45 12.78 9.42
C LEU A 28 2.94 11.74 10.46
N MET A 29 3.10 12.16 11.72
CA MET A 29 3.50 11.29 12.84
C MET A 29 2.32 10.70 13.63
N ASP A 30 1.08 10.95 13.20
CA ASP A 30 -0.07 10.34 13.84
C ASP A 30 0.01 8.83 13.67
N GLN A 31 -0.23 8.11 14.76
CA GLN A 31 -0.09 6.66 14.80
C GLN A 31 -0.95 6.00 13.72
N LYS A 32 -2.08 6.60 13.32
CA LYS A 32 -2.92 6.11 12.23
C LYS A 32 -2.25 6.24 10.85
N VAL A 33 -1.55 7.34 10.59
CA VAL A 33 -0.82 7.56 9.32
C VAL A 33 0.38 6.61 9.25
N VAL A 34 1.12 6.47 10.35
CA VAL A 34 2.25 5.52 10.46
C VAL A 34 1.78 4.08 10.23
N GLN A 35 0.68 3.68 10.87
CA GLN A 35 0.12 2.34 10.73
C GLN A 35 -0.45 2.10 9.32
N ALA A 36 -1.09 3.09 8.72
CA ALA A 36 -1.53 3.03 7.32
C ALA A 36 -0.32 2.89 6.36
N SER A 37 0.77 3.61 6.61
CA SER A 37 2.01 3.50 5.84
C SER A 37 2.65 2.12 5.97
N GLN A 38 2.71 1.55 7.17
CA GLN A 38 3.27 0.21 7.39
C GLN A 38 2.46 -0.86 6.69
N ASN A 39 1.13 -0.80 6.79
CA ASN A 39 0.26 -1.74 6.10
C ASN A 39 0.40 -1.62 4.57
N LEU A 40 0.56 -0.40 4.04
CA LEU A 40 0.82 -0.18 2.61
C LEU A 40 2.14 -0.84 2.19
N ASP A 41 3.17 -0.70 3.02
CA ASP A 41 4.52 -1.24 2.76
C ASP A 41 4.53 -2.77 2.71
N GLU A 42 3.77 -3.44 3.59
CA GLU A 42 3.62 -4.90 3.56
C GLU A 42 2.94 -5.39 2.27
N VAL A 43 1.90 -4.69 1.81
CA VAL A 43 1.19 -5.01 0.57
C VAL A 43 2.10 -4.76 -0.64
N LEU A 44 2.84 -3.67 -0.65
CA LEU A 44 3.84 -3.34 -1.68
C LEU A 44 4.96 -4.38 -1.75
N ASN A 45 5.49 -4.82 -0.60
CA ASN A 45 6.49 -5.88 -0.54
C ASN A 45 5.96 -7.22 -1.06
N SER A 46 4.70 -7.55 -0.73
CA SER A 46 4.05 -8.75 -1.24
C SER A 46 3.87 -8.69 -2.76
N TYR A 47 3.46 -7.54 -3.28
CA TYR A 47 3.38 -7.27 -4.72
C TYR A 47 4.75 -7.38 -5.41
N HIS A 48 5.79 -6.81 -4.80
CA HIS A 48 7.15 -6.87 -5.33
C HIS A 48 7.68 -8.31 -5.38
N LYS A 49 7.50 -9.10 -4.31
CA LYS A 49 7.88 -10.53 -4.28
C LYS A 49 7.15 -11.34 -5.35
N LEU A 50 5.86 -11.06 -5.57
CA LEU A 50 5.07 -11.69 -6.63
C LEU A 50 5.60 -11.34 -8.02
N LEU A 51 5.94 -10.06 -8.25
CA LEU A 51 6.55 -9.59 -9.50
C LEU A 51 7.92 -10.23 -9.75
N GLU A 52 8.81 -10.26 -8.76
CA GLU A 52 10.11 -10.92 -8.86
C GLU A 52 9.97 -12.42 -9.18
N SER A 53 9.01 -13.08 -8.54
CA SER A 53 8.71 -14.49 -8.80
C SER A 53 8.19 -14.73 -10.21
N LYS A 54 7.41 -13.78 -10.77
CA LYS A 54 6.97 -13.80 -12.18
C LYS A 54 8.13 -13.52 -13.16
N LYS A 55 9.13 -12.73 -12.77
CA LYS A 55 10.26 -12.31 -13.63
C LYS A 55 11.38 -13.36 -13.76
N ARG A 56 11.42 -14.36 -12.86
CA ARG A 56 12.41 -15.45 -12.85
C ARG A 56 11.98 -16.72 -13.60
N LYS A 57 10.81 -16.73 -14.25
CA LYS A 57 10.37 -17.80 -15.16
C LYS A 57 10.53 -17.36 -16.60
#